data_AF-A0A2N5H316-F1
#
_entry.id   AF-A0A2N5H316-F1
#
_cell.length_a   1.000
_cell.length_b   1.000
_cell.length_c   1.000
_cell.angle_alpha   90.00
_cell.angle_beta   90.00
_cell.angle_gamma   90.00
#
_symmetry.space_group_name_H-M   'P 1'
#
loop_
_entity.id
_entity.type
_entity.pdbx_description
1 polymer ?
#
loop_
_entity_poly.entity_id
_entity_poly.type
_entity_poly.pdbx_seq_one_letter_code
_entity_poly.pdbx_strand_id
1 'polypeptide(L)' 'MYTVLIISIIIIFVVLILAVVTTSKAYSYKHTVDPIENNPYLREAAGENQPASKENKK' A
#
# COMPACT_ATOMS: atom_id res chain seq x y z
N MET A 1 38.69 -7.39 -26.56
CA MET A 1 37.82 -6.19 -26.46
C MET A 1 36.33 -6.57 -26.44
N TYR A 2 35.84 -7.42 -27.34
CA TYR A 2 34.44 -7.90 -27.34
C TYR A 2 34.02 -8.69 -26.09
N THR A 3 34.96 -9.38 -25.44
CA THR A 3 34.73 -10.08 -24.17
C THR A 3 34.27 -9.13 -23.06
N VAL A 4 34.90 -7.95 -22.96
CA VAL A 4 34.54 -6.89 -22.01
C VAL A 4 33.14 -6.35 -22.31
N LEU A 5 32.81 -6.18 -23.59
CA LEU A 5 31.50 -5.72 -24.04
C LEU A 5 30.39 -6.71 -23.65
N ILE A 6 30.62 -8.01 -23.83
CA ILE A 6 29.66 -9.06 -23.45
C ILE A 6 29.47 -9.10 -21.93
N ILE A 7 30.56 -9.05 -21.16
CA ILE A 7 30.50 -9.04 -19.69
C ILE A 7 29.75 -7.81 -19.16
N SER A 8 29.99 -6.64 -19.75
CA SER A 8 29.28 -5.41 -19.38
C SER A 8 27.77 -5.53 -19.58
N ILE A 9 27.33 -6.12 -20.68
CA ILE A 9 25.89 -6.33 -20.96
C ILE A 9 25.28 -7.30 -19.94
N ILE A 10 25.99 -8.38 -19.60
CA ILE A 10 25.53 -9.35 -18.59
C ILE A 10 25.33 -8.67 -17.23
N ILE A 11 26.28 -7.83 -16.79
CA ILE A 11 26.18 -7.12 -15.52
C ILE A 11 24.95 -6.19 -15.49
N ILE A 12 24.69 -5.47 -16.59
CA ILE A 12 23.50 -4.60 -16.70
C ILE A 12 22.21 -5.40 -16.52
N PHE A 13 22.10 -6.57 -17.15
CA PHE A 13 20.92 -7.44 -16.98
C PHE A 13 20.76 -7.95 -15.56
N VAL A 14 21.85 -8.35 -14.91
CA VAL A 14 21.82 -8.79 -13.50
C VAL A 14 21.34 -7.65 -12.59
N VAL A 15 21.87 -6.44 -12.77
CA VAL A 15 21.46 -5.25 -12.01
C VAL A 15 20.00 -4.90 -12.28
N LEU A 16 19.53 -4.96 -13.53
CA LEU A 16 18.14 -4.70 -13.90
C LEU A 16 17.18 -5.68 -13.21
N ILE A 17 17.48 -6.98 -13.25
CA ILE A 17 16.64 -8.00 -12.62
C ILE A 17 16.58 -7.76 -11.10
N LEU A 18 17.74 -7.53 -10.46
CA LEU A 18 17.80 -7.23 -9.02
C LEU A 18 16.98 -5.98 -8.66
N ALA A 19 17.09 -4.91 -9.47
CA ALA A 19 16.37 -3.67 -9.26
C ALA A 19 14.85 -3.87 -9.35
N VAL A 20 14.35 -4.54 -10.39
CA VAL A 20 12.91 -4.78 -10.59
C VAL A 20 12.34 -5.68 -9.51
N VAL A 21 13.06 -6.74 -9.12
CA VAL A 21 12.63 -7.66 -8.05
C VAL A 21 12.53 -6.91 -6.72
N THR A 22 13.56 -6.14 -6.36
CA THR A 22 13.58 -5.38 -5.10
C THR A 22 12.47 -4.35 -5.05
N THR A 23 12.30 -3.61 -6.15
CA THR A 23 11.27 -2.57 -6.28
C THR A 23 9.86 -3.16 -6.25
N SER A 24 9.63 -4.30 -6.91
CA SER A 24 8.34 -5.00 -6.89
C SER A 24 7.94 -5.46 -5.49
N LYS A 25 8.90 -5.91 -4.67
CA LYS A 25 8.64 -6.29 -3.28
C LYS A 25 8.30 -5.09 -2.40
N ALA A 26 8.93 -3.93 -2.63
CA ALA A 26 8.64 -2.71 -1.89
C ALA A 26 7.26 -2.14 -2.24
N TYR A 27 6.88 -2.15 -3.52
CA TYR A 27 5.53 -1.75 -3.93
C TYR A 27 4.43 -2.75 -3.50
N SER A 28 4.77 -4.04 -3.41
CA SER A 28 3.84 -5.05 -2.89
C SER A 28 3.65 -4.97 -1.38
N TYR A 29 4.48 -4.20 -0.68
CA TYR A 29 4.23 -3.90 0.72
C TYR A 29 3.01 -2.99 0.77
N LYS A 30 1.85 -3.62 0.95
CA LYS A 30 0.59 -2.95 1.21
C LYS A 30 0.87 -1.95 2.33
N HIS A 31 0.80 -0.65 2.01
CA HIS A 31 0.40 0.32 3.00
C HIS A 31 -0.98 -0.17 3.45
N THR A 32 -1.02 -0.88 4.57
CA THR A 32 -2.26 -1.17 5.27
C THR A 32 -2.81 0.20 5.60
N VAL A 33 -3.67 0.71 4.72
CA VAL A 33 -4.46 1.90 4.99
C VAL A 33 -5.27 1.48 6.20
N ASP A 34 -4.90 2.04 7.36
CA ASP A 34 -5.55 1.68 8.62
C ASP A 34 -7.06 1.80 8.42
N PRO A 35 -7.82 0.74 8.74
CA PRO A 35 -9.26 0.76 8.56
C PRO A 35 -9.84 1.95 9.33
N ILE A 36 -10.54 2.81 8.61
CA ILE A 36 -11.14 4.06 9.09
C ILE A 36 -12.25 3.80 10.14
N GLU A 37 -12.61 2.54 10.37
CA GLU A 37 -13.72 2.09 11.23
C GLU A 37 -13.55 2.45 12.72
N ASN A 38 -12.34 2.80 13.17
CA ASN A 38 -12.06 3.24 14.56
C ASN A 38 -11.52 4.68 14.61
N ASN A 39 -11.99 5.57 13.75
CA ASN A 39 -11.62 6.99 13.83
C ASN A 39 -12.65 7.75 14.70
N PRO A 40 -12.31 8.13 15.95
CA PRO A 40 -13.23 8.83 16.86
C PRO A 40 -13.68 10.21 16.34
N TYR A 41 -12.98 10.79 15.36
CA TYR A 41 -13.34 12.06 14.72
C TYR A 41 -14.37 11.94 13.59
N LEU A 42 -14.71 10.73 13.13
CA LEU A 42 -15.76 10.55 12.11
C LEU A 42 -17.18 10.74 12.65
N ARG A 43 -17.38 10.57 13.97
CA ARG A 43 -18.70 10.72 14.58
C ARG A 43 -19.17 12.17 14.67
N GLU A 44 -18.27 13.13 14.46
CA GLU A 44 -18.56 14.56 14.59
C GLU A 44 -18.87 15.25 13.24
N ALA A 45 -18.51 14.65 12.10
CA ALA A 45 -18.74 15.24 10.77
C ALA A 45 -20.09 14.84 10.12
N ALA A 46 -20.83 13.90 10.72
CA ALA A 46 -22.12 13.40 10.19
C ALA A 46 -23.31 13.78 11.08
N GLY A 47 -23.21 14.89 11.81
CA GLY A 47 -24.34 15.50 12.50
C GLY A 47 -25.17 16.36 11.56
N GLU A 48 -26.05 15.77 10.76
CA GLU A 48 -27.36 16.35 10.42
C GLU A 48 -28.31 15.31 9.76
N ASN A 49 -29.43 15.06 10.47
CA ASN A 49 -30.69 14.36 10.08
C ASN A 49 -30.94 12.88 10.51
N GLN A 50 -31.48 12.73 11.74
CA GLN A 50 -32.62 11.86 12.18
C GLN A 50 -32.48 10.31 12.24
N PRO A 51 -33.31 9.59 13.04
CA PRO A 51 -33.96 9.91 14.32
C PRO A 51 -33.67 8.87 15.43
N ALA A 52 -33.97 9.22 16.68
CA ALA A 52 -33.91 8.34 17.84
C ALA A 52 -34.92 7.17 17.73
N SER A 53 -34.45 5.99 17.33
CA SER A 53 -35.17 4.74 17.56
C SER A 53 -34.93 4.28 19.00
N LYS A 54 -36.00 4.27 19.78
CA LYS A 54 -36.06 3.75 21.13
C LYS A 54 -36.06 2.23 21.06
N GLU A 55 -35.03 1.57 21.58
CA GLU A 55 -35.17 0.17 21.99
C GLU A 55 -34.26 -0.14 23.18
N ASN A 56 -34.81 0.05 24.38
CA ASN A 56 -34.42 -0.75 25.51
C ASN A 56 -35.67 -1.07 26.32
N LYS A 57 -36.21 -2.26 26.06
CA LYS A 57 -37.16 -2.95 26.92
C LYS A 57 -36.61 -4.35 27.20
N LYS A 58 -35.91 -4.49 28.32
CA LYS A 58 -35.96 -5.70 29.14
C LYS A 58 -35.49 -5.41 30.55
#